data_AF-A0A8J3YKR1-F1
#
_entry.id   AF-A0A8J3YKR1-F1
#
_cell.length_a   1.000
_cell.length_b   1.000
_cell.length_c   1.000
_cell.angle_alpha   90.00
_cell.angle_beta   90.00
_cell.angle_gamma   90.00
#
_symmetry.space_group_name_H-M   'P 1'
#
loop_
_entity.id
_entity.type
_entity.pdbx_description
1 polymer ?
#
loop_
_entity_poly.entity_id
_entity_poly.type
_entity_poly.pdbx_seq_one_letter_code
_entity_poly.pdbx_strand_id
1 'polypeptide(L)'
;MNGGMTDVDRVGNVLGALALSVTDLTAAAITDDTGHAPSAAAALSALHQFLDRPTVDRLRQVLGLTHSGAVRLVDRLDAAGLVVREAGPDSRSRAVVLTDKGRAAAVRVTAARTAALGAALASFSAGERQTLHTLLSRLMAGVVEAKDGGAWICRLCDVQACGRTEGHCPTANAAAAKYPDAPRFPRR
;
A
#
# COMPACT_ATOMS: atom_id res chain seq x y z
N MET A 1 15.95 40.30 -5.67
CA MET A 1 15.33 39.15 -6.35
C MET A 1 16.30 37.98 -6.20
N ASN A 2 16.17 37.15 -5.16
CA ASN A 2 16.97 35.93 -5.04
C ASN A 2 16.15 34.76 -5.57
N GLY A 3 16.47 34.36 -6.80
CA GLY A 3 15.94 33.18 -7.45
C GLY A 3 16.28 31.94 -6.64
N GLY A 4 15.25 31.17 -6.32
CA GLY A 4 15.36 29.91 -5.63
C GLY A 4 16.09 28.87 -6.46
N MET A 5 16.95 28.12 -5.80
CA MET A 5 17.48 26.85 -6.29
C MET A 5 17.17 25.84 -5.20
N THR A 6 16.24 24.93 -5.48
CA THR A 6 15.99 23.77 -4.63
C THR A 6 17.23 22.88 -4.70
N ASP A 7 18.16 23.01 -3.77
CA ASP A 7 19.33 22.12 -3.75
C ASP A 7 18.96 20.79 -3.09
N VAL A 8 18.14 20.02 -3.81
CA VAL A 8 17.97 18.60 -3.50
C VAL A 8 19.31 17.95 -3.83
N ASP A 9 20.02 17.47 -2.80
CA ASP A 9 21.29 16.81 -2.99
C ASP A 9 21.17 15.58 -3.92
N ARG A 10 22.32 15.08 -4.39
CA ARG A 10 22.35 13.95 -5.33
C ARG A 10 21.56 12.74 -4.82
N VAL A 11 21.58 12.47 -3.51
CA VAL A 11 20.87 11.32 -2.92
C VAL A 11 19.36 11.55 -2.98
N GLY A 12 18.88 12.73 -2.60
CA GLY A 12 17.48 13.11 -2.67
C GLY A 12 16.93 13.06 -4.09
N ASN A 13 17.71 13.51 -5.08
CA ASN A 13 17.28 13.51 -6.48
C ASN A 13 17.16 12.09 -7.03
N VAL A 14 18.13 11.22 -6.73
CA VAL A 14 18.08 9.79 -7.12
C VAL A 14 16.96 9.06 -6.38
N LEU A 15 16.72 9.36 -5.11
CA LEU A 15 15.61 8.78 -4.34
C LEU A 15 14.26 9.13 -4.98
N GLY A 16 14.05 10.38 -5.36
CA GLY A 16 12.84 10.84 -6.05
C GLY A 16 12.63 10.14 -7.39
N ALA A 17 13.68 10.07 -8.22
CA ALA A 17 13.64 9.36 -9.51
C ALA A 17 13.34 7.86 -9.34
N LEU A 18 13.96 7.21 -8.34
CA LEU A 18 13.71 5.82 -8.02
C LEU A 18 12.26 5.60 -7.57
N ALA A 19 11.73 6.46 -6.70
CA ALA A 19 10.36 6.34 -6.19
C ALA A 19 9.33 6.40 -7.32
N LEU A 20 9.50 7.32 -8.29
CA LEU A 20 8.66 7.40 -9.48
C LEU A 20 8.81 6.15 -10.34
N SER A 21 10.04 5.78 -10.68
CA SER A 21 10.32 4.63 -11.56
C SER A 21 9.78 3.31 -11.00
N VAL A 22 9.92 3.07 -9.69
CA VAL A 22 9.38 1.88 -9.02
C VAL A 22 7.85 1.90 -8.98
N THR A 23 7.24 3.08 -8.80
CA THR A 23 5.78 3.22 -8.83
C THR A 23 5.25 2.86 -10.22
N ASP A 24 5.86 3.42 -11.27
CA ASP A 24 5.44 3.18 -12.65
C ASP A 24 5.67 1.73 -13.07
N LEU A 25 6.85 1.17 -12.79
CA LEU A 25 7.20 -0.23 -13.08
C LEU A 25 6.21 -1.20 -12.43
N THR A 26 5.89 -1.00 -11.15
CA THR A 26 4.97 -1.90 -10.45
C THR A 26 3.53 -1.71 -10.91
N ALA A 27 3.10 -0.47 -11.21
CA ALA A 27 1.76 -0.21 -11.75
C ALA A 27 1.56 -0.84 -13.13
N ALA A 28 2.57 -0.74 -14.01
CA ALA A 28 2.56 -1.38 -15.33
C ALA A 28 2.48 -2.90 -15.19
N ALA A 29 3.38 -3.52 -14.42
CA ALA A 29 3.40 -4.98 -14.23
C ALA A 29 2.08 -5.53 -13.67
N ILE A 30 1.47 -4.83 -12.70
CA ILE A 30 0.16 -5.23 -12.16
C ILE A 30 -0.93 -5.09 -13.22
N THR A 31 -0.93 -3.99 -13.99
CA THR A 31 -1.95 -3.74 -15.01
C THR A 31 -1.84 -4.75 -16.14
N ASP A 32 -0.64 -5.06 -16.62
CA ASP A 32 -0.38 -5.99 -17.71
C ASP A 32 -0.75 -7.42 -17.33
N ASP A 33 -0.44 -7.85 -16.10
CA ASP A 33 -0.80 -9.19 -15.63
C ASP A 33 -2.31 -9.29 -15.32
N THR A 34 -2.85 -8.36 -14.55
CA THR A 34 -4.18 -8.52 -13.94
C THR A 34 -5.31 -7.79 -14.66
N GLY A 35 -4.99 -6.84 -15.54
CA GLY A 35 -5.96 -5.93 -16.15
C GLY A 35 -6.55 -4.90 -15.17
N HIS A 36 -6.07 -4.84 -13.92
CA HIS A 36 -6.63 -3.95 -12.91
C HIS A 36 -5.94 -2.58 -12.92
N ALA A 37 -6.75 -1.53 -12.96
CA ALA A 37 -6.26 -0.17 -12.74
C ALA A 37 -5.63 -0.01 -11.32
N PRO A 38 -4.70 0.94 -11.13
CA PRO A 38 -3.95 1.06 -9.88
C PRO A 38 -4.80 1.18 -8.60
N SER A 39 -5.93 1.89 -8.67
CA SER A 39 -6.83 2.03 -7.51
C SER A 39 -7.57 0.73 -7.16
N ALA A 40 -7.92 -0.09 -8.16
CA ALA A 40 -8.52 -1.41 -7.95
C ALA A 40 -7.49 -2.37 -7.37
N ALA A 41 -6.27 -2.39 -7.92
CA ALA A 41 -5.18 -3.19 -7.38
C ALA A 41 -4.87 -2.85 -5.91
N ALA A 42 -4.80 -1.56 -5.57
CA ALA A 42 -4.58 -1.12 -4.19
C ALA A 42 -5.72 -1.52 -3.25
N ALA A 43 -6.99 -1.44 -3.70
CA ALA A 43 -8.13 -1.90 -2.91
C ALA A 43 -8.08 -3.41 -2.66
N LEU A 44 -7.86 -4.21 -3.70
CA LEU A 44 -7.76 -5.67 -3.61
C LEU A 44 -6.62 -6.08 -2.68
N SER A 45 -5.43 -5.48 -2.82
CA SER A 45 -4.29 -5.73 -1.95
C SER A 45 -4.60 -5.35 -0.50
N ALA A 46 -5.13 -4.16 -0.23
CA ALA A 46 -5.44 -3.72 1.13
C ALA A 46 -6.50 -4.62 1.80
N LEU A 47 -7.59 -4.95 1.10
CA LEU A 47 -8.64 -5.86 1.58
C LEU A 47 -8.13 -7.27 1.86
N HIS A 48 -7.12 -7.73 1.11
CA HIS A 48 -6.53 -9.04 1.30
C HIS A 48 -5.52 -9.06 2.45
N GLN A 49 -4.75 -7.99 2.61
CA GLN A 49 -3.55 -7.99 3.44
C GLN A 49 -3.75 -7.43 4.85
N PHE A 50 -4.66 -6.47 5.06
CA PHE A 50 -4.76 -5.82 6.38
C PHE A 50 -6.07 -5.07 6.65
N LEU A 51 -7.00 -4.98 5.68
CA LEU A 51 -8.33 -4.44 5.89
C LEU A 51 -9.36 -5.56 5.89
N ASP A 52 -9.59 -6.11 7.07
CA ASP A 52 -10.67 -7.08 7.27
C ASP A 52 -12.02 -6.34 7.33
N ARG A 53 -12.91 -6.67 6.38
CA ARG A 53 -14.30 -6.18 6.28
C ARG A 53 -14.47 -4.66 6.53
N PRO A 54 -13.67 -3.76 5.92
CA PRO A 54 -13.74 -2.34 6.21
C PRO A 54 -15.05 -1.71 5.70
N THR A 55 -15.45 -0.60 6.29
CA THR A 55 -16.43 0.30 5.67
C THR A 55 -15.82 0.99 4.45
N VAL A 56 -16.66 1.52 3.55
CA VAL A 56 -16.19 2.35 2.42
C VAL A 56 -15.42 3.58 2.91
N ASP A 57 -15.81 4.17 4.05
CA ASP A 57 -15.11 5.30 4.64
C ASP A 57 -13.70 4.91 5.11
N ARG A 58 -13.55 3.73 5.72
CA ARG A 58 -12.20 3.26 6.10
C ARG A 58 -11.35 2.97 4.87
N LEU A 59 -11.93 2.34 3.85
CA LEU A 59 -11.23 2.03 2.60
C LEU A 59 -10.75 3.31 1.91
N ARG A 60 -11.57 4.36 1.82
CA ARG A 60 -11.16 5.62 1.16
C ARG A 60 -9.99 6.30 1.89
N GLN A 61 -9.98 6.25 3.23
CA GLN A 61 -8.90 6.85 4.03
C GLN A 61 -7.57 6.17 3.75
N VAL A 62 -7.55 4.83 3.69
CA VAL A 62 -6.35 4.05 3.39
C VAL A 62 -5.88 4.27 1.97
N LEU A 63 -6.80 4.34 1.01
CA LEU A 63 -6.45 4.50 -0.40
C LEU A 63 -6.15 5.95 -0.80
N GLY A 64 -6.43 6.93 0.07
CA GLY A 64 -6.30 8.35 -0.25
C GLY A 64 -7.31 8.81 -1.30
N LEU A 65 -8.53 8.26 -1.27
CA LEU A 65 -9.59 8.57 -2.22
C LEU A 65 -10.63 9.52 -1.62
N THR A 66 -11.27 10.30 -2.49
CA THR A 66 -12.50 11.01 -2.13
C THR A 66 -13.62 10.01 -1.85
N HIS A 67 -14.64 10.43 -1.10
CA HIS A 67 -15.79 9.57 -0.81
C HIS A 67 -16.46 9.06 -2.09
N SER A 68 -16.77 9.96 -3.03
CA SER A 68 -17.37 9.58 -4.31
C SER A 68 -16.47 8.69 -5.18
N GLY A 69 -15.14 8.89 -5.11
CA GLY A 69 -14.16 8.04 -5.78
C GLY A 69 -14.15 6.61 -5.23
N ALA A 70 -14.21 6.45 -3.90
CA ALA A 70 -14.24 5.16 -3.25
C ALA A 70 -15.57 4.41 -3.50
N VAL A 71 -16.71 5.10 -3.46
CA VAL A 71 -18.02 4.50 -3.80
C VAL A 71 -17.98 3.93 -5.22
N ARG A 72 -17.58 4.74 -6.22
CA ARG A 72 -17.45 4.29 -7.62
C ARG A 72 -16.47 3.13 -7.78
N LEU A 73 -15.37 3.12 -7.03
CA LEU A 73 -14.41 2.02 -7.05
C LEU A 73 -15.05 0.73 -6.54
N VAL A 74 -15.71 0.79 -5.40
CA VAL A 74 -16.38 -0.38 -4.81
C VAL A 74 -17.50 -0.88 -5.71
N ASP A 75 -18.31 0.02 -6.31
CA ASP A 75 -19.36 -0.38 -7.27
C ASP A 75 -18.79 -1.16 -8.45
N ARG A 76 -17.65 -0.72 -9.01
CA ARG A 76 -16.98 -1.45 -10.11
C ARG A 76 -16.43 -2.80 -9.68
N LEU A 77 -15.85 -2.89 -8.48
CA LEU A 77 -15.35 -4.15 -7.94
C LEU A 77 -16.50 -5.15 -7.68
N ASP A 78 -17.63 -4.66 -7.19
CA ASP A 78 -18.85 -5.43 -6.94
C ASP A 78 -19.47 -5.93 -8.25
N ALA A 79 -19.62 -5.04 -9.25
CA ALA A 79 -20.06 -5.40 -10.59
C ALA A 79 -19.14 -6.42 -11.28
N ALA A 80 -17.83 -6.39 -10.99
CA ALA A 80 -16.87 -7.37 -11.48
C ALA A 80 -16.88 -8.70 -10.68
N GLY A 81 -17.68 -8.79 -9.62
CA GLY A 81 -17.77 -9.95 -8.73
C GLY A 81 -16.52 -10.16 -7.85
N LEU A 82 -15.72 -9.12 -7.63
CA LEU A 82 -14.49 -9.17 -6.85
C LEU A 82 -14.71 -8.86 -5.36
N VAL A 83 -15.74 -8.06 -5.07
CA VAL A 83 -16.17 -7.80 -3.69
C VAL A 83 -17.67 -8.00 -3.59
N VAL A 84 -18.16 -8.07 -2.35
CA VAL A 84 -19.58 -7.94 -2.00
C VAL A 84 -19.73 -6.92 -0.88
N ARG A 85 -20.92 -6.32 -0.80
CA ARG A 85 -21.31 -5.40 0.29
C ARG A 85 -22.19 -6.12 1.29
N GLU A 86 -21.63 -6.48 2.43
CA GLU A 86 -22.34 -7.12 3.54
C GLU A 86 -22.84 -6.11 4.58
N ALA A 87 -23.76 -6.53 5.45
CA ALA A 87 -24.12 -5.75 6.63
C ALA A 87 -22.86 -5.47 7.47
N GLY A 88 -22.66 -4.20 7.84
CA GLY A 88 -21.55 -3.76 8.66
C GLY A 88 -21.80 -3.96 10.16
N PRO A 89 -20.89 -3.44 11.02
CA PRO A 89 -21.02 -3.51 12.47
C PRO A 89 -22.23 -2.76 13.04
N ASP A 90 -22.75 -1.77 12.30
CA ASP A 90 -24.00 -1.07 12.62
C ASP A 90 -25.02 -1.23 11.48
N SER A 91 -26.29 -0.91 11.74
CA SER A 91 -27.38 -1.10 10.76
C SER A 91 -27.30 -0.19 9.53
N ARG A 92 -26.36 0.76 9.49
CA ARG A 92 -26.23 1.78 8.43
C ARG A 92 -24.95 1.64 7.60
N SER A 93 -23.95 0.93 8.09
CA SER A 93 -22.69 0.69 7.41
C SER A 93 -22.76 -0.61 6.62
N ARG A 94 -22.13 -0.61 5.45
CA ARG A 94 -21.87 -1.82 4.68
C ARG A 94 -20.38 -2.11 4.68
N ALA A 95 -20.03 -3.33 5.05
CA ALA A 95 -18.66 -3.82 4.96
C ALA A 95 -18.35 -4.24 3.53
N VAL A 96 -17.15 -3.92 3.06
CA VAL A 96 -16.63 -4.40 1.77
C VAL A 96 -15.83 -5.66 2.03
N VAL A 97 -16.23 -6.77 1.41
CA VAL A 97 -15.61 -8.08 1.63
C VAL A 97 -15.18 -8.67 0.29
N LEU A 98 -13.98 -9.23 0.21
CA LEU A 98 -13.53 -9.95 -0.99
C LEU A 98 -14.38 -11.21 -1.20
N THR A 99 -14.76 -11.46 -2.44
CA THR A 99 -15.21 -12.80 -2.88
C THR A 99 -13.99 -13.72 -3.04
N ASP A 100 -14.21 -14.99 -3.35
CA ASP A 100 -13.10 -15.90 -3.70
C ASP A 100 -12.39 -15.45 -4.98
N LYS A 101 -13.15 -14.95 -5.97
CA LYS A 101 -12.60 -14.31 -7.16
C LYS A 101 -11.76 -13.08 -6.81
N GLY A 102 -12.23 -12.26 -5.89
CA GLY A 102 -11.50 -11.10 -5.36
C GLY A 102 -10.20 -11.47 -4.65
N ARG A 103 -10.22 -12.52 -3.82
CA ARG A 103 -9.03 -13.05 -3.15
C ARG A 103 -7.99 -13.53 -4.16
N ALA A 104 -8.42 -14.32 -5.15
CA ALA A 104 -7.52 -14.77 -6.23
C ALA A 104 -6.93 -13.58 -7.00
N ALA A 105 -7.73 -12.56 -7.32
CA ALA A 105 -7.24 -11.35 -7.97
C ALA A 105 -6.23 -10.58 -7.10
N ALA A 106 -6.47 -10.46 -5.79
CA ALA A 106 -5.55 -9.80 -4.87
C ALA A 106 -4.20 -10.53 -4.77
N VAL A 107 -4.21 -11.86 -4.73
CA VAL A 107 -2.97 -12.68 -4.75
C VAL A 107 -2.19 -12.41 -6.02
N ARG A 108 -2.85 -12.34 -7.19
CA ARG A 108 -2.19 -12.01 -8.46
C ARG A 108 -1.59 -10.60 -8.46
N VAL A 109 -2.30 -9.61 -7.91
CA VAL A 109 -1.77 -8.24 -7.74
C VAL A 109 -0.49 -8.26 -6.91
N THR A 110 -0.48 -8.97 -5.77
CA THR A 110 0.71 -9.10 -4.93
C THR A 110 1.84 -9.82 -5.67
N ALA A 111 1.55 -10.90 -6.39
CA ALA A 111 2.54 -11.65 -7.15
C ALA A 111 3.19 -10.82 -8.26
N ALA A 112 2.39 -10.11 -9.07
CA ALA A 112 2.88 -9.23 -10.14
C ALA A 112 3.80 -8.12 -9.60
N ARG A 113 3.40 -7.50 -8.48
CA ARG A 113 4.24 -6.52 -7.78
C ARG A 113 5.55 -7.11 -7.29
N THR A 114 5.49 -8.29 -6.66
CA THR A 114 6.68 -8.97 -6.13
C THR A 114 7.65 -9.35 -7.25
N ALA A 115 7.16 -9.83 -8.39
CA ALA A 115 8.00 -10.14 -9.54
C ALA A 115 8.73 -8.90 -10.08
N ALA A 116 8.01 -7.78 -10.27
CA ALA A 116 8.59 -6.53 -10.74
C ALA A 116 9.67 -5.98 -9.79
N LEU A 117 9.42 -6.00 -8.48
CA LEU A 117 10.41 -5.58 -7.48
C LEU A 117 11.59 -6.55 -7.38
N GLY A 118 11.33 -7.85 -7.51
CA GLY A 118 12.36 -8.88 -7.53
C GLY A 118 13.35 -8.69 -8.69
N ALA A 119 12.84 -8.35 -9.87
CA ALA A 119 13.65 -8.03 -11.04
C ALA A 119 14.50 -6.76 -10.82
N ALA A 120 13.92 -5.70 -10.24
CA ALA A 120 14.65 -4.46 -9.93
C ALA A 120 15.79 -4.66 -8.92
N LEU A 121 15.68 -5.67 -8.04
CA LEU A 121 16.69 -6.01 -7.03
C LEU A 121 17.62 -7.15 -7.48
N ALA A 122 17.46 -7.69 -8.69
CA ALA A 122 18.13 -8.93 -9.13
C ALA A 122 19.67 -8.83 -9.12
N SER A 123 20.23 -7.64 -9.38
CA SER A 123 21.68 -7.41 -9.38
C SER A 123 22.31 -7.29 -7.98
N PHE A 124 21.51 -7.18 -6.92
CA PHE A 124 22.00 -6.98 -5.56
C PHE A 124 22.24 -8.32 -4.88
N SER A 125 23.41 -8.48 -4.28
CA SER A 125 23.74 -9.58 -3.37
C SER A 125 22.88 -9.54 -2.11
N ALA A 126 22.86 -10.62 -1.34
CA ALA A 126 22.14 -10.70 -0.07
C ALA A 126 22.61 -9.61 0.93
N GLY A 127 23.92 -9.35 0.99
CA GLY A 127 24.48 -8.31 1.86
C GLY A 127 24.05 -6.90 1.44
N GLU A 128 24.08 -6.58 0.15
CA GLU A 128 23.63 -5.28 -0.35
C GLU A 128 22.12 -5.08 -0.13
N ARG A 129 21.32 -6.14 -0.31
CA ARG A 129 19.87 -6.10 0.01
C ARG A 129 19.64 -5.81 1.50
N GLN A 130 20.44 -6.38 2.40
CA GLN A 130 20.32 -6.12 3.84
C GLN A 130 20.72 -4.68 4.20
N THR A 131 21.77 -4.14 3.59
CA THR A 131 22.16 -2.74 3.75
C THR A 131 21.05 -1.82 3.22
N LEU A 132 20.53 -2.10 2.03
CA LEU A 132 19.44 -1.34 1.44
C LEU A 132 18.18 -1.38 2.31
N HIS A 133 17.79 -2.55 2.83
CA HIS A 133 16.68 -2.70 3.76
C HIS A 133 16.84 -1.83 5.00
N THR A 134 18.04 -1.78 5.59
CA THR A 134 18.33 -0.95 6.76
C THR A 134 18.14 0.54 6.47
N LEU A 135 18.65 1.02 5.34
CA LEU A 135 18.55 2.42 4.93
C LEU A 135 17.10 2.80 4.59
N LEU A 136 16.41 1.98 3.79
CA LEU A 136 15.01 2.18 3.43
C LEU A 136 14.09 2.16 4.66
N SER A 137 14.37 1.29 5.64
CA SER A 137 13.60 1.24 6.89
C SER A 137 13.65 2.56 7.66
N ARG A 138 14.84 3.16 7.76
CA ARG A 138 15.03 4.48 8.39
C ARG A 138 14.32 5.59 7.62
N LEU A 139 14.46 5.59 6.29
CA LEU A 139 13.78 6.56 5.41
C LEU A 139 12.25 6.46 5.56
N MET A 140 11.70 5.25 5.51
CA MET A 140 10.26 5.02 5.61
C MET A 140 9.70 5.40 6.98
N ALA A 141 10.45 5.17 8.07
CA ALA A 141 10.08 5.68 9.39
C ALA A 141 10.02 7.22 9.40
N GLY A 142 11.02 7.89 8.83
CA GLY A 142 11.02 9.35 8.68
C GLY A 142 9.83 9.89 7.86
N VAL A 143 9.43 9.18 6.80
CA VAL A 143 8.23 9.53 6.01
C VAL A 143 6.97 9.44 6.86
N VAL A 144 6.84 8.42 7.71
CA VAL A 144 5.70 8.32 8.65
C VAL A 144 5.70 9.47 9.65
N GLU A 145 6.86 9.79 10.21
CA GLU A 145 7.00 10.90 11.16
C GLU A 145 6.64 12.25 10.54
N ALA A 146 7.02 12.49 9.28
CA ALA A 146 6.70 13.74 8.58
C ALA A 146 5.25 13.83 8.06
N LYS A 147 4.56 12.70 7.89
CA LYS A 147 3.23 12.66 7.27
C LYS A 147 2.11 12.95 8.26
N ASP A 148 1.18 13.82 7.86
CA ASP A 148 -0.13 13.98 8.51
C ASP A 148 -1.23 13.15 7.82
N GLY A 149 -2.39 12.99 8.46
CA GLY A 149 -3.52 12.24 7.88
C GLY A 149 -3.46 10.73 8.10
N GLY A 150 -2.71 10.27 9.09
CA GLY A 150 -2.81 8.93 9.67
C GLY A 150 -1.76 7.93 9.21
N ALA A 151 -1.82 6.75 9.83
CA ALA A 151 -0.79 5.72 9.84
C ALA A 151 -0.53 5.01 8.50
N TRP A 152 -1.45 5.09 7.54
CA TRP A 152 -1.42 4.27 6.32
C TRP A 152 -0.55 4.91 5.23
N ILE A 153 0.40 4.13 4.71
CA ILE A 153 1.28 4.53 3.59
C ILE A 153 1.34 3.42 2.54
N CYS A 154 1.61 2.19 2.97
CA CYS A 154 1.92 1.08 2.06
C CYS A 154 0.65 0.31 1.63
N ARG A 155 -0.21 0.93 0.81
CA ARG A 155 -1.49 0.36 0.34
C ARG A 155 -1.39 -0.85 -0.61
N LEU A 156 -0.19 -1.19 -1.07
CA LEU A 156 0.14 -2.38 -1.88
C LEU A 156 1.15 -3.31 -1.17
N CYS A 157 1.29 -3.17 0.15
CA CYS A 157 2.25 -3.93 0.93
C CYS A 157 1.81 -5.39 1.05
N ASP A 158 2.76 -6.30 0.84
CA ASP A 158 2.68 -7.63 1.42
C ASP A 158 3.15 -7.53 2.88
N VAL A 159 2.23 -7.72 3.83
CA VAL A 159 2.52 -7.49 5.25
C VAL A 159 3.39 -8.57 5.86
N GLN A 160 3.40 -9.77 5.27
CA GLN A 160 4.27 -10.87 5.68
C GLN A 160 5.69 -10.60 5.20
N ALA A 161 5.87 -10.26 3.93
CA ALA A 161 7.19 -9.93 3.38
C ALA A 161 7.83 -8.70 4.05
N CYS A 162 7.01 -7.78 4.58
CA CYS A 162 7.47 -6.62 5.34
C CYS A 162 7.73 -6.93 6.83
N GLY A 163 7.56 -8.18 7.27
CA GLY A 163 7.74 -8.60 8.66
C GLY A 163 6.77 -7.97 9.64
N ARG A 164 5.60 -7.48 9.18
CA ARG A 164 4.64 -6.78 10.06
C ARG A 164 4.08 -7.73 11.13
N THR A 165 3.82 -8.97 10.76
CA THR A 165 3.26 -10.00 11.63
C THR A 165 4.22 -10.32 12.78
N GLU A 166 5.51 -10.28 12.50
CA GLU A 166 6.62 -10.43 13.45
C GLU A 166 6.95 -9.13 14.23
N GLY A 167 6.40 -7.98 13.81
CA GLY A 167 6.68 -6.68 14.43
C GLY A 167 7.93 -5.98 13.91
N HIS A 168 8.43 -6.37 12.73
CA HIS A 168 9.62 -5.79 12.09
C HIS A 168 9.30 -4.69 11.06
N CYS A 169 8.01 -4.47 10.75
CA CYS A 169 7.61 -3.49 9.73
C CYS A 169 7.97 -2.04 10.14
N PRO A 170 8.88 -1.35 9.41
CA PRO A 170 9.38 -0.04 9.81
C PRO A 170 8.27 1.02 9.86
N THR A 171 7.35 0.98 8.90
CA THR A 171 6.25 1.95 8.85
C THR A 171 5.19 1.70 9.91
N ALA A 172 4.86 0.44 10.20
CA ALA A 172 3.87 0.11 11.22
C ALA A 172 4.39 0.47 12.62
N ASN A 173 5.69 0.23 12.87
CA ASN A 173 6.34 0.56 14.13
C ASN A 173 6.44 2.08 14.34
N ALA A 174 6.88 2.82 13.31
CA ALA A 174 6.88 4.29 13.36
C ALA A 174 5.47 4.85 13.59
N ALA A 175 4.48 4.32 12.87
CA ALA A 175 3.10 4.79 13.03
C ALA A 175 2.51 4.47 14.40
N ALA A 176 2.85 3.32 15.00
CA ALA A 176 2.43 2.98 16.35
C ALA A 176 3.07 3.88 17.41
N ALA A 177 4.31 4.33 17.19
CA ALA A 177 4.98 5.30 18.06
C ALA A 177 4.34 6.70 17.95
N LYS A 178 4.07 7.16 16.73
CA LYS A 178 3.46 8.47 16.47
C LYS A 178 1.97 8.55 16.88
N TYR A 179 1.22 7.46 16.67
CA TYR A 179 -0.22 7.41 16.92
C TYR A 179 -0.57 6.27 17.89
N PRO A 180 -0.25 6.40 19.19
CA PRO A 180 -0.43 5.32 20.18
C PRO A 180 -1.90 4.89 20.34
N ASP A 181 -2.84 5.82 20.13
CA ASP A 181 -4.29 5.60 20.25
C ASP A 181 -4.97 5.19 18.93
N ALA A 182 -4.23 5.17 17.82
CA ALA A 182 -4.80 4.73 16.54
C ALA A 182 -5.06 3.22 16.54
N PRO A 183 -6.10 2.74 15.82
CA PRO A 183 -6.32 1.32 15.64
C PRO A 183 -5.05 0.66 15.10
N ARG A 184 -4.49 -0.26 15.89
CA ARG A 184 -3.27 -0.96 15.50
C ARG A 184 -3.52 -1.72 14.21
N PHE A 185 -2.52 -1.73 13.35
CA PHE A 185 -2.53 -2.57 12.15
C PHE A 185 -2.74 -4.02 12.59
N PRO A 186 -3.75 -4.73 12.07
CA PRO A 186 -3.89 -6.15 12.33
C PRO A 186 -2.62 -6.86 11.86
N ARG A 187 -2.14 -7.82 12.66
CA ARG A 187 -0.95 -8.65 12.40
C ARG A 187 -1.26 -9.89 11.57
N ARG A 188 -2.36 -9.91 10.82
CA ARG A 188 -2.78 -11.07 10.03
C ARG A 188 -2.41 -10.86 8.57
#